data_AF-A0A3N5RKR1-F1
#
_entry.id   AF-A0A3N5RKR1-F1
#
_cell.length_a   1.000
_cell.length_b   1.000
_cell.length_c   1.000
_cell.angle_alpha   90.00
_cell.angle_beta   90.00
_cell.angle_gamma   90.00
#
_symmetry.space_group_name_H-M   'P 1'
#
loop_
_entity.id
_entity.type
_entity.pdbx_description
1 polymer ?
#
loop_
_entity_poly.entity_id
_entity_poly.type
_entity_poly.pdbx_seq_one_letter_code
_entity_poly.pdbx_strand_id
1 'polypeptide(L)'
;MRALMKRFIFWPGWILGAVLLLFAGCNTEHAFVKKIAFKDSRSIMIEFAGELDADWAVDPAHYKAYEKRDPDVLLAIDKIMLSPDKKSVTVHFAEEINQKEPHIVGLAPIRSQGQDLGPALLSVKRLYIGELFSILIGAMLINNFVFTKYLGLCVFFGTSKKKNTAVGMGITFTLVMVASAMMSWFLYQFILKPFRLDFLQVVIFIGMVSLAVQAVDTVLRKVNPALFKAFGVYLVLVIANCIILAVPLTLASNEYSAWESLMLALGAGTGFLLALFLMSSARERLELADIPQTYRGLPIAFVTAGLFALAFMGFSGLAIF
;
A
#
# COMPACT_ATOMS: atom_id res chain seq x y z
N MET A 1 -33.32 -16.74 -22.79
CA MET A 1 -32.12 -17.38 -22.19
C MET A 1 -30.97 -17.69 -23.17
N ARG A 2 -31.00 -17.31 -24.47
CA ARG A 2 -29.84 -17.45 -25.39
C ARG A 2 -29.36 -16.18 -26.11
N ALA A 3 -30.09 -15.06 -26.02
CA ALA A 3 -29.73 -13.81 -26.73
C ALA A 3 -28.96 -12.78 -25.87
N LEU A 4 -29.01 -12.88 -24.53
CA LEU A 4 -28.36 -11.95 -23.61
C LEU A 4 -26.90 -12.34 -23.25
N MET A 5 -26.45 -13.52 -23.68
CA MET A 5 -25.13 -14.07 -23.34
C MET A 5 -24.02 -13.67 -24.35
N LYS A 6 -24.36 -12.99 -25.45
CA LYS A 6 -23.38 -12.58 -26.48
C LYS A 6 -22.86 -11.14 -26.35
N ARG A 7 -23.42 -10.31 -25.45
CA ARG A 7 -23.01 -8.90 -25.28
C ARG A 7 -21.93 -8.69 -24.20
N PHE A 8 -21.53 -9.73 -23.48
CA PHE A 8 -20.53 -9.65 -22.41
C PHE A 8 -19.09 -10.00 -22.84
N ILE A 9 -18.86 -10.25 -24.13
CA ILE A 9 -17.55 -10.69 -24.68
C ILE A 9 -16.75 -9.57 -25.36
N PHE A 10 -17.28 -8.35 -25.46
CA PHE A 10 -16.58 -7.21 -26.06
C PHE A 10 -16.06 -6.23 -25.00
N TRP A 11 -15.21 -6.71 -24.08
CA TRP A 11 -14.48 -5.84 -23.17
C TRP A 11 -13.07 -6.35 -22.85
N PRO A 12 -12.09 -6.24 -23.77
CA PRO A 12 -10.69 -6.31 -23.36
C PRO A 12 -9.86 -5.05 -23.69
N GLY A 13 -10.29 -4.18 -24.62
CA GLY A 13 -9.41 -3.11 -25.14
C GLY A 13 -9.07 -1.99 -24.15
N TRP A 14 -10.02 -1.54 -23.33
CA TRP A 14 -9.83 -0.37 -22.46
C TRP A 14 -9.18 -0.71 -21.11
N ILE A 15 -9.40 -1.93 -20.59
CA ILE A 15 -8.74 -2.40 -19.38
C ILE A 15 -7.27 -2.69 -19.66
N LEU A 16 -6.93 -3.25 -20.84
CA LEU A 16 -5.55 -3.44 -21.26
C LEU A 16 -4.83 -2.10 -21.52
N GLY A 17 -5.52 -1.08 -22.04
CA GLY A 17 -4.95 0.27 -22.21
C GLY A 17 -4.66 0.99 -20.89
N ALA A 18 -5.53 0.85 -19.90
CA ALA A 18 -5.31 1.39 -18.55
C ALA A 18 -4.21 0.62 -17.78
N VAL A 19 -4.08 -0.68 -18.01
CA VAL A 19 -3.01 -1.49 -17.43
C VAL A 19 -1.64 -1.19 -18.08
N LEU A 20 -1.59 -0.89 -19.39
CA LEU A 20 -0.34 -0.52 -20.08
C LEU A 20 0.20 0.87 -19.69
N LEU A 21 -0.68 1.82 -19.34
CA LEU A 21 -0.28 3.13 -18.84
C LEU A 21 0.22 3.12 -17.38
N LEU A 22 0.05 2.00 -16.66
CA LEU A 22 0.49 1.83 -15.27
C LEU A 22 1.89 1.17 -15.14
N PHE A 23 2.48 0.69 -16.24
CA PHE A 23 3.82 0.08 -16.24
C PHE A 23 4.98 1.09 -16.32
N ALA A 24 4.71 2.39 -16.49
CA ALA A 24 5.73 3.43 -16.53
C ALA A 24 6.10 3.93 -15.12
N GLY A 25 6.51 3.00 -14.25
CA GLY A 25 7.01 3.30 -12.91
C GLY A 25 8.50 3.61 -12.88
N CYS A 26 8.95 4.59 -13.68
CA CYS A 26 10.28 5.19 -13.50
C CYS A 26 10.19 6.64 -13.96
N ASN A 27 9.60 7.49 -13.12
CA ASN A 27 9.58 8.93 -13.37
C ASN A 27 10.91 9.51 -12.87
N THR A 28 11.94 9.43 -13.69
CA THR A 28 13.16 10.23 -13.51
C THR A 28 12.84 11.65 -13.96
N GLU A 29 12.86 12.63 -13.04
CA GLU A 29 12.55 14.03 -13.37
C GLU A 29 13.56 14.65 -14.36
N HIS A 30 14.72 14.02 -14.58
CA HIS A 30 15.78 14.52 -15.42
C HIS A 30 15.99 13.67 -16.69
N ALA A 31 15.90 14.30 -17.87
CA ALA A 31 16.00 13.64 -19.19
C ALA A 31 17.35 12.92 -19.45
N PHE A 32 18.38 13.23 -18.63
CA PHE A 32 19.73 12.71 -18.76
C PHE A 32 20.02 11.48 -17.88
N VAL A 33 19.15 11.17 -16.92
CA VAL A 33 19.33 10.03 -16.00
C VAL A 33 18.38 8.92 -16.42
N LYS A 34 18.93 7.79 -16.85
CA LYS A 34 18.18 6.73 -17.53
C LYS A 34 17.66 5.67 -16.57
N LYS A 35 18.45 5.34 -15.55
CA LYS A 35 18.10 4.28 -14.59
C LYS A 35 18.84 4.47 -13.28
N ILE A 36 18.17 4.16 -12.19
CA ILE A 36 18.79 4.14 -10.86
C ILE A 36 18.30 2.91 -10.13
N ALA A 37 19.24 2.17 -9.57
CA ALA A 37 18.95 0.93 -8.89
C ALA A 37 19.88 0.76 -7.70
N PHE A 38 19.36 0.15 -6.63
CA PHE A 38 20.21 -0.40 -5.58
C PHE A 38 21.03 -1.55 -6.17
N LYS A 39 22.35 -1.47 -6.04
CA LYS A 39 23.25 -2.55 -6.45
C LYS A 39 23.48 -3.51 -5.28
N ASP A 40 23.71 -2.98 -4.08
CA ASP A 40 23.87 -3.73 -2.82
C ASP A 40 23.24 -2.98 -1.62
N SER A 41 23.30 -3.57 -0.42
CA SER A 41 22.89 -2.98 0.88
C SER A 41 23.57 -1.64 1.21
N ARG A 42 24.65 -1.30 0.50
CA ARG A 42 25.48 -0.11 0.73
C ARG A 42 25.78 0.68 -0.55
N SER A 43 25.14 0.36 -1.68
CA SER A 43 25.49 0.98 -2.96
C SER A 43 24.27 1.29 -3.85
N ILE A 44 24.26 2.51 -4.39
CA ILE A 44 23.28 2.97 -5.38
C ILE A 44 24.01 3.16 -6.71
N MET A 45 23.50 2.53 -7.77
CA MET A 45 23.99 2.70 -9.13
C MET A 45 23.09 3.68 -9.89
N ILE A 46 23.68 4.72 -10.46
CA ILE A 46 23.04 5.71 -11.33
C ILE A 46 23.60 5.53 -12.74
N GLU A 47 22.72 5.31 -13.71
CA GLU A 47 23.04 5.19 -15.14
C GLU A 47 22.57 6.45 -15.87
N PHE A 48 23.50 7.09 -16.59
CA PHE A 48 23.27 8.32 -17.33
C PHE A 48 23.21 8.06 -18.85
N ALA A 49 22.55 8.95 -19.58
CA ALA A 49 22.37 8.83 -21.02
C ALA A 49 23.63 9.14 -21.84
N GLY A 50 24.60 9.87 -21.27
CA GLY A 50 25.85 10.31 -21.92
C GLY A 50 27.09 10.12 -21.05
N GLU A 51 28.26 10.47 -21.59
CA GLU A 51 29.54 10.41 -20.89
C GLU A 51 29.67 11.57 -19.89
N LEU A 52 30.00 11.27 -18.64
CA LEU A 52 30.24 12.29 -17.62
C LEU A 52 31.69 12.76 -17.62
N ASP A 53 31.87 14.03 -17.27
CA ASP A 53 33.18 14.59 -17.00
C ASP A 53 33.77 13.94 -15.73
N ALA A 54 35.00 13.42 -15.84
CA ALA A 54 35.63 12.60 -14.80
C ALA A 54 35.85 13.38 -13.50
N ASP A 55 36.12 14.68 -13.59
CA ASP A 55 36.35 15.56 -12.44
C ASP A 55 35.06 15.79 -11.65
N TRP A 56 33.92 15.93 -12.34
CA TRP A 56 32.61 16.13 -11.71
C TRP A 56 32.09 14.84 -11.07
N ALA A 57 32.28 13.70 -11.74
CA ALA A 57 31.69 12.43 -11.34
C ALA A 57 32.29 11.84 -10.05
N VAL A 58 33.53 12.21 -9.69
CA VAL A 58 34.27 11.66 -8.54
C VAL A 58 34.07 12.48 -7.26
N ASP A 59 33.62 13.73 -7.37
CA ASP A 59 33.46 14.65 -6.23
C ASP A 59 32.26 14.27 -5.35
N PRO A 60 32.47 13.94 -4.04
CA PRO A 60 31.39 13.58 -3.12
C PRO A 60 30.42 14.74 -2.83
N ALA A 61 30.89 15.99 -2.96
CA ALA A 61 30.10 17.19 -2.70
C ALA A 61 28.94 17.39 -3.70
N HIS A 62 29.00 16.74 -4.86
CA HIS A 62 27.97 16.81 -5.89
C HIS A 62 26.79 15.86 -5.67
N TYR A 63 26.87 14.98 -4.68
CA TYR A 63 25.86 13.99 -4.36
C TYR A 63 25.33 14.22 -2.95
N LYS A 64 24.01 14.39 -2.83
CA LYS A 64 23.32 14.44 -1.55
C LYS A 64 22.28 13.33 -1.54
N ALA A 65 22.38 12.38 -0.63
CA ALA A 65 21.36 11.35 -0.47
C ALA A 65 20.69 11.52 0.89
N TYR A 66 19.37 11.42 0.90
CA TYR A 66 18.56 11.46 2.11
C TYR A 66 17.36 10.54 1.97
N GLU A 67 16.82 10.10 3.10
CA GLU A 67 15.56 9.34 3.14
C GLU A 67 14.39 10.30 2.89
N LYS A 68 13.41 9.91 2.06
CA LYS A 68 12.27 10.78 1.74
C LYS A 68 11.48 11.21 2.99
N ARG A 69 11.48 10.37 4.03
CA ARG A 69 10.78 10.60 5.29
C ARG A 69 11.52 11.60 6.19
N ASP A 70 12.84 11.59 6.16
CA ASP A 70 13.73 12.44 6.96
C ASP A 70 14.71 13.22 6.06
N PRO A 71 14.25 14.32 5.43
CA PRO A 71 15.07 15.09 4.48
C PRO A 71 16.25 15.83 5.10
N ASP A 72 16.27 15.97 6.44
CA ASP A 72 17.30 16.69 7.18
C ASP A 72 18.51 15.81 7.55
N VAL A 73 18.40 14.48 7.40
CA VAL A 73 19.47 13.51 7.69
C VAL A 73 20.16 13.10 6.38
N LEU A 74 21.35 13.65 6.14
CA LEU A 74 22.17 13.30 4.98
C LEU A 74 22.93 11.99 5.23
N LEU A 75 22.82 11.05 4.29
CA LEU A 75 23.57 9.79 4.33
C LEU A 75 25.03 10.05 3.97
N ALA A 76 25.95 9.55 4.81
CA ALA A 76 27.38 9.68 4.57
C ALA A 76 27.84 8.82 3.38
N ILE A 77 28.41 9.47 2.37
CA ILE A 77 28.97 8.82 1.18
C ILE A 77 30.46 8.51 1.45
N ASP A 78 30.86 7.24 1.30
CA ASP A 78 32.25 6.80 1.49
C ASP A 78 33.04 6.94 0.18
N LYS A 79 32.54 6.36 -0.92
CA LYS A 79 33.25 6.34 -2.21
C LYS A 79 32.32 6.44 -3.39
N ILE A 80 32.78 7.09 -4.45
CA ILE A 80 32.07 7.18 -5.73
C ILE A 80 32.93 6.53 -6.81
N MET A 81 32.41 5.49 -7.44
CA MET A 81 33.10 4.76 -8.50
C MET A 81 32.45 5.04 -9.85
N LEU A 82 33.21 5.61 -10.78
CA LEU A 82 32.83 5.74 -12.17
C LEU A 82 33.16 4.45 -12.92
N SER A 83 32.20 3.91 -13.66
CA SER A 83 32.41 2.76 -14.55
C SER A 83 33.35 3.13 -15.71
N PRO A 84 34.18 2.21 -16.23
CA PRO A 84 35.09 2.46 -17.36
C PRO A 84 34.39 3.02 -18.62
N ASP A 85 33.08 2.81 -18.76
CA ASP A 85 32.26 3.35 -19.85
C ASP A 85 31.85 4.84 -19.67
N LYS A 86 32.26 5.50 -18.56
CA LYS A 86 31.92 6.88 -18.15
C LYS A 86 30.41 7.20 -18.12
N LYS A 87 29.55 6.18 -18.16
CA LYS A 87 28.08 6.30 -18.24
C LYS A 87 27.34 5.87 -16.99
N SER A 88 28.02 5.24 -16.05
CA SER A 88 27.42 4.80 -14.79
C SER A 88 28.29 5.13 -13.59
N VAL A 89 27.64 5.65 -12.55
CA VAL A 89 28.25 6.03 -11.27
C VAL A 89 27.67 5.11 -10.20
N THR A 90 28.54 4.49 -9.41
CA THR A 90 28.15 3.74 -8.22
C THR A 90 28.54 4.53 -6.98
N VAL A 91 27.56 4.95 -6.20
CA VAL A 91 27.74 5.66 -4.93
C VAL A 91 27.72 4.63 -3.81
N HIS A 92 28.82 4.52 -3.06
CA HIS A 92 28.96 3.67 -1.87
C HIS A 92 28.76 4.51 -0.61
N PHE A 93 27.90 4.01 0.28
CA PHE A 93 27.55 4.67 1.53
C PHE A 93 28.31 4.05 2.70
N ALA A 94 28.63 4.87 3.71
CA ALA A 94 29.39 4.45 4.89
C ALA A 94 28.61 3.48 5.79
N GLU A 95 27.28 3.63 5.83
CA GLU A 95 26.36 2.82 6.63
C GLU A 95 25.43 1.99 5.74
N GLU A 96 24.79 0.97 6.32
CA GLU A 96 23.78 0.17 5.60
C GLU A 96 22.53 1.02 5.33
N ILE A 97 22.13 1.05 4.07
CA ILE A 97 21.03 1.89 3.62
C ILE A 97 19.71 1.17 3.92
N ASN A 98 18.75 1.89 4.50
CA ASN A 98 17.42 1.36 4.76
C ASN A 98 16.63 1.19 3.45
N GLN A 99 16.75 0.05 2.80
CA GLN A 99 16.11 -0.21 1.50
C GLN A 99 14.56 -0.24 1.55
N LYS A 100 13.94 -0.08 2.73
CA LYS A 100 12.49 -0.07 2.95
C LYS A 100 11.84 1.26 2.61
N GLU A 101 12.60 2.35 2.68
CA GLU A 101 12.10 3.69 2.41
C GLU A 101 12.67 4.23 1.09
N PRO A 102 11.88 4.98 0.31
CA PRO A 102 12.39 5.59 -0.91
C PRO A 102 13.48 6.61 -0.56
N HIS A 103 14.63 6.45 -1.19
CA HIS A 103 15.77 7.35 -1.04
C HIS A 103 15.74 8.40 -2.14
N ILE A 104 16.02 9.66 -1.79
CA ILE A 104 16.20 10.73 -2.78
C ILE A 104 17.69 11.03 -2.85
N VAL A 105 18.24 10.91 -4.05
CA VAL A 105 19.59 11.33 -4.39
C VAL A 105 19.47 12.63 -5.17
N GLY A 106 19.81 13.74 -4.52
CA GLY A 106 20.02 15.03 -5.17
C GLY A 106 21.40 15.11 -5.79
N LEU A 107 21.44 15.42 -7.08
CA LEU A 107 22.63 15.74 -7.84
C LEU A 107 22.75 17.25 -8.01
N ALA A 108 23.94 17.77 -7.75
CA ALA A 108 24.37 19.09 -8.21
C ALA A 108 24.26 19.17 -9.76
N PRO A 109 24.33 20.36 -10.39
CA PRO A 109 24.17 20.47 -11.84
C PRO A 109 25.11 19.52 -12.58
N ILE A 110 24.53 18.57 -13.32
CA ILE A 110 25.26 17.49 -14.00
C ILE A 110 26.07 18.10 -15.14
N ARG A 111 27.38 17.83 -15.17
CA ARG A 111 28.28 18.25 -16.27
C ARG A 111 28.59 17.10 -17.21
N SER A 112 28.34 17.33 -18.49
CA SER A 112 28.65 16.41 -19.58
C SER A 112 29.21 17.20 -20.75
N GLN A 113 30.46 16.92 -21.14
CA GLN A 113 31.11 17.56 -22.29
C GLN A 113 31.13 19.10 -22.20
N GLY A 114 31.30 19.65 -20.99
CA GLY A 114 31.36 21.10 -20.78
C GLY A 114 30.02 21.85 -20.82
N GLN A 115 28.88 21.15 -20.88
CA GLN A 115 27.54 21.74 -20.73
C GLN A 115 26.93 21.41 -19.36
N ASP A 116 26.37 22.43 -18.69
CA ASP A 116 25.64 22.29 -17.43
C ASP A 116 24.19 21.87 -17.73
N LEU A 117 23.82 20.66 -17.31
CA LEU A 117 22.49 20.07 -17.59
C LEU A 117 21.46 20.34 -16.49
N GLY A 118 21.83 21.03 -15.41
CA GLY A 118 20.95 21.35 -14.29
C GLY A 118 20.92 20.27 -13.20
N PRO A 119 20.37 20.58 -12.01
CA PRO A 119 20.30 19.67 -10.87
C PRO A 119 19.24 18.60 -11.07
N ALA A 120 19.50 17.38 -10.62
CA ALA A 120 18.56 16.26 -10.71
C ALA A 120 18.20 15.73 -9.33
N LEU A 121 16.92 15.61 -9.02
CA LEU A 121 16.43 14.88 -7.85
C LEU A 121 15.98 13.49 -8.30
N LEU A 122 16.55 12.47 -7.70
CA LEU A 122 16.42 11.11 -8.19
C LEU A 122 15.89 10.20 -7.08
N SER A 123 14.70 9.62 -7.28
CA SER A 123 14.13 8.68 -6.31
C SER A 123 14.50 7.24 -6.66
N VAL A 124 15.15 6.55 -5.73
CA VAL A 124 15.54 5.14 -5.88
C VAL A 124 14.57 4.26 -5.10
N LYS A 125 13.93 3.32 -5.79
CA LYS A 125 13.08 2.28 -5.21
C LYS A 125 13.63 0.88 -5.56
N ARG A 126 13.53 -0.09 -4.64
CA ARG A 126 13.99 -1.48 -4.83
C ARG A 126 13.08 -2.25 -5.81
N LEU A 127 13.56 -3.40 -6.29
CA LEU A 127 12.93 -4.25 -7.30
C LEU A 127 11.43 -4.52 -7.02
N TYR A 128 10.58 -4.10 -7.97
CA TYR A 128 9.15 -3.85 -7.78
C TYR A 128 8.30 -5.03 -7.26
N ILE A 129 8.60 -6.27 -7.68
CA ILE A 129 7.77 -7.43 -7.30
C ILE A 129 7.98 -7.87 -5.84
N GLY A 130 9.22 -7.85 -5.34
CA GLY A 130 9.51 -8.24 -3.95
C GLY A 130 8.87 -7.28 -2.96
N GLU A 131 8.91 -5.99 -3.27
CA GLU A 131 8.31 -4.92 -2.47
C GLU A 131 6.78 -5.00 -2.47
N LEU A 132 6.15 -5.26 -3.62
CA LEU A 132 4.70 -5.47 -3.67
C LEU A 132 4.25 -6.64 -2.79
N PHE A 133 5.04 -7.72 -2.76
CA PHE A 133 4.76 -8.88 -1.92
C PHE A 133 5.04 -8.61 -0.44
N SER A 134 6.09 -7.82 -0.12
CA SER A 134 6.39 -7.40 1.25
C SER A 134 5.26 -6.52 1.80
N ILE A 135 4.73 -5.58 0.99
CA ILE A 135 3.59 -4.72 1.37
C ILE A 135 2.35 -5.57 1.60
N LEU A 136 2.08 -6.55 0.73
CA LEU A 136 0.94 -7.45 0.86
C LEU A 136 0.99 -8.23 2.17
N ILE A 137 2.09 -8.95 2.44
CA ILE A 137 2.24 -9.74 3.67
C ILE A 137 2.32 -8.82 4.89
N GLY A 138 3.03 -7.70 4.75
CA GLY A 138 3.16 -6.66 5.76
C GLY A 138 1.80 -6.16 6.22
N ALA A 139 0.90 -5.80 5.31
CA ALA A 139 -0.44 -5.35 5.63
C ALA A 139 -1.37 -6.49 6.14
N MET A 140 -1.15 -7.72 5.67
CA MET A 140 -1.98 -8.87 6.04
C MET A 140 -1.67 -9.38 7.45
N LEU A 141 -0.39 -9.49 7.82
CA LEU A 141 0.06 -10.11 9.08
C LEU A 141 0.79 -9.13 10.01
N ILE A 142 1.85 -8.47 9.54
CA ILE A 142 2.80 -7.73 10.41
C ILE A 142 2.15 -6.46 10.99
N ASN A 143 1.60 -5.63 10.12
CA ASN A 143 0.90 -4.40 10.43
C ASN A 143 -0.61 -4.58 10.27
N ASN A 144 -1.15 -5.69 10.80
CA ASN A 144 -2.58 -5.99 10.70
C ASN A 144 -3.42 -4.85 11.29
N PHE A 145 -4.30 -4.29 10.47
CA PHE A 145 -5.11 -3.13 10.86
C PHE A 145 -6.07 -3.43 12.02
N VAL A 146 -6.50 -4.67 12.20
CA VAL A 146 -7.45 -5.07 13.24
C VAL A 146 -6.76 -5.31 14.57
N PHE A 147 -5.70 -6.12 14.58
CA PHE A 147 -5.05 -6.55 15.83
C PHE A 147 -3.94 -5.61 16.29
N THR A 148 -3.20 -4.99 15.36
CA THR A 148 -2.08 -4.09 15.70
C THR A 148 -2.55 -2.65 15.83
N LYS A 149 -3.43 -2.19 14.93
CA LYS A 149 -3.93 -0.80 14.91
C LYS A 149 -5.31 -0.61 15.53
N TYR A 150 -5.98 -1.69 15.96
CA TYR A 150 -7.32 -1.65 16.58
C TYR A 150 -8.41 -0.99 15.73
N LEU A 151 -8.30 -1.09 14.39
CA LEU A 151 -9.25 -0.51 13.45
C LEU A 151 -10.31 -1.53 13.02
N GLY A 152 -11.57 -1.09 12.89
CA GLY A 152 -12.66 -1.89 12.34
C GLY A 152 -13.31 -2.89 13.30
N LEU A 153 -13.10 -2.71 14.61
CA LEU A 153 -13.66 -3.55 15.67
C LEU A 153 -15.20 -3.63 15.67
N CYS A 154 -15.88 -2.58 15.24
CA CYS A 154 -17.34 -2.49 15.21
C CYS A 154 -17.98 -3.57 14.31
N VAL A 155 -17.45 -3.79 13.10
CA VAL A 155 -17.95 -4.85 12.20
C VAL A 155 -17.35 -6.21 12.59
N PHE A 156 -16.12 -6.21 13.09
CA PHE A 156 -15.44 -7.41 13.57
C PHE A 156 -16.23 -8.15 14.65
N PHE A 157 -16.70 -7.47 15.69
CA PHE A 157 -17.49 -8.10 16.76
C PHE A 157 -18.93 -8.43 16.33
N GLY A 158 -19.51 -7.66 15.42
CA GLY A 158 -20.87 -7.87 14.91
C GLY A 158 -21.00 -9.14 14.07
N THR A 159 -20.02 -9.39 13.21
CA THR A 159 -20.13 -10.41 12.14
C THR A 159 -19.37 -11.71 12.42
N SER A 160 -18.61 -11.78 13.51
CA SER A 160 -17.83 -12.96 13.93
C SER A 160 -18.64 -14.02 14.72
N LYS A 161 -19.98 -13.93 14.78
CA LYS A 161 -20.80 -14.94 15.49
C LYS A 161 -20.93 -16.26 14.73
N LYS A 162 -20.92 -16.22 13.40
CA LYS A 162 -21.10 -17.40 12.54
C LYS A 162 -20.02 -17.43 11.48
N LYS A 163 -19.42 -18.60 11.25
CA LYS A 163 -18.31 -18.77 10.30
C LYS A 163 -18.70 -18.39 8.86
N ASN A 164 -19.86 -18.86 8.39
CA ASN A 164 -20.36 -18.56 7.04
C ASN A 164 -20.59 -17.06 6.85
N THR A 165 -21.08 -16.39 7.90
CA THR A 165 -21.35 -14.95 7.92
C THR A 165 -20.02 -14.15 7.92
N ALA A 166 -19.04 -14.57 8.73
CA ALA A 166 -17.73 -13.93 8.84
C ALA A 166 -16.97 -13.97 7.51
N VAL A 167 -16.95 -15.12 6.82
CA VAL A 167 -16.27 -15.27 5.52
C VAL A 167 -16.95 -14.39 4.45
N GLY A 168 -18.28 -14.41 4.36
CA GLY A 168 -19.01 -13.57 3.42
C GLY A 168 -18.76 -12.08 3.62
N MET A 169 -18.69 -11.64 4.88
CA MET A 169 -18.37 -10.24 5.20
C MET A 169 -16.92 -9.88 4.90
N GLY A 170 -15.96 -10.75 5.22
CA GLY A 170 -14.55 -10.50 4.93
C GLY A 170 -14.28 -10.33 3.43
N ILE A 171 -14.90 -11.15 2.58
CA ILE A 171 -14.78 -11.04 1.12
C ILE A 171 -15.38 -9.73 0.62
N THR A 172 -16.58 -9.39 1.10
CA THR A 172 -17.27 -8.14 0.73
C THR A 172 -16.44 -6.92 1.15
N PHE A 173 -15.89 -6.94 2.37
CA PHE A 173 -15.00 -5.89 2.89
C PHE A 173 -13.73 -5.73 2.06
N THR A 174 -13.11 -6.84 1.67
CA THR A 174 -11.90 -6.82 0.83
C THR A 174 -12.19 -6.14 -0.51
N LEU A 175 -13.32 -6.49 -1.15
CA LEU A 175 -13.72 -5.90 -2.42
C LEU A 175 -13.99 -4.39 -2.28
N VAL A 176 -14.71 -3.98 -1.22
CA VAL A 176 -14.95 -2.55 -0.93
C VAL A 176 -13.63 -1.81 -0.71
N MET A 177 -12.72 -2.35 0.11
CA MET A 177 -11.43 -1.72 0.41
C MET A 177 -10.58 -1.52 -0.84
N VAL A 178 -10.52 -2.53 -1.72
CA VAL A 178 -9.78 -2.43 -2.98
C VAL A 178 -10.41 -1.37 -3.89
N ALA A 179 -11.73 -1.39 -4.04
CA ALA A 179 -12.43 -0.42 -4.87
C ALA A 179 -12.26 1.01 -4.34
N SER A 180 -12.44 1.23 -3.04
CA SER A 180 -12.29 2.56 -2.44
C SER A 180 -10.85 3.05 -2.45
N ALA A 181 -9.87 2.18 -2.20
CA ALA A 181 -8.45 2.57 -2.22
C ALA A 181 -7.99 2.96 -3.62
N MET A 182 -8.38 2.22 -4.66
CA MET A 182 -8.04 2.54 -6.04
C MET A 182 -8.69 3.84 -6.52
N MET A 183 -9.96 4.05 -6.17
CA MET A 183 -10.67 5.29 -6.48
C MET A 183 -10.05 6.49 -5.77
N SER A 184 -9.75 6.35 -4.48
CA SER A 184 -9.10 7.40 -3.69
C SER A 184 -7.68 7.69 -4.16
N TRP A 185 -6.91 6.67 -4.59
CA TRP A 185 -5.58 6.86 -5.17
C TRP A 185 -5.63 7.72 -6.44
N PHE A 186 -6.53 7.37 -7.36
CA PHE A 186 -6.72 8.13 -8.60
C PHE A 186 -7.05 9.59 -8.30
N LEU A 187 -8.02 9.83 -7.42
CA LEU A 187 -8.45 11.18 -7.07
C LEU A 187 -7.34 11.95 -6.36
N TYR A 188 -6.60 11.31 -5.44
CA TYR A 188 -5.48 11.92 -4.73
C TYR A 188 -4.39 12.42 -5.71
N GLN A 189 -3.98 11.55 -6.65
CA GLN A 189 -2.89 11.86 -7.58
C GLN A 189 -3.29 12.89 -8.64
N PHE A 190 -4.51 12.81 -9.18
CA PHE A 190 -4.95 13.67 -10.29
C PHE A 190 -5.60 14.98 -9.85
N ILE A 191 -6.13 15.08 -8.63
CA ILE A 191 -6.87 16.26 -8.17
C ILE A 191 -6.21 16.86 -6.92
N LEU A 192 -5.92 16.11 -5.87
CA LEU A 192 -5.42 16.74 -4.64
C LEU A 192 -4.01 17.28 -4.81
N LYS A 193 -3.10 16.48 -5.39
CA LYS A 193 -1.70 16.83 -5.56
C LYS A 193 -1.47 18.07 -6.45
N PRO A 194 -2.07 18.20 -7.65
CA PRO A 194 -1.84 19.38 -8.49
C PRO A 194 -2.48 20.66 -7.93
N PHE A 195 -3.59 20.55 -7.20
CA PHE A 195 -4.29 21.70 -6.64
C PHE A 195 -3.85 22.05 -5.20
N ARG A 196 -2.90 21.30 -4.60
CA ARG A 196 -2.41 21.47 -3.21
C ARG A 196 -3.54 21.54 -2.16
N LEU A 197 -4.54 20.66 -2.32
CA LEU A 197 -5.75 20.60 -1.48
C LEU A 197 -5.66 19.51 -0.41
N ASP A 198 -4.49 19.33 0.21
CA ASP A 198 -4.24 18.23 1.16
C ASP A 198 -5.16 18.26 2.38
N PHE A 199 -5.61 19.45 2.82
CA PHE A 199 -6.52 19.59 3.95
C PHE A 199 -7.91 18.96 3.69
N LEU A 200 -8.33 18.82 2.43
CA LEU A 200 -9.65 18.31 2.06
C LEU A 200 -9.68 16.78 1.88
N GLN A 201 -8.52 16.11 2.04
CA GLN A 201 -8.36 14.68 1.77
C GLN A 201 -9.35 13.80 2.53
N VAL A 202 -9.62 14.09 3.80
CA VAL A 202 -10.47 13.23 4.65
C VAL A 202 -11.92 13.25 4.13
N VAL A 203 -12.43 14.45 3.81
CA VAL A 203 -13.81 14.62 3.30
C VAL A 203 -13.98 13.89 1.96
N ILE A 204 -12.98 14.03 1.09
CA ILE A 204 -12.98 13.39 -0.23
C ILE A 204 -12.91 11.87 -0.09
N PHE A 205 -12.03 11.34 0.77
CA PHE A 205 -11.93 9.89 0.99
C PHE A 205 -13.21 9.29 1.56
N ILE A 206 -13.89 9.97 2.49
CA ILE A 206 -15.21 9.54 2.99
C ILE A 206 -16.22 9.49 1.83
N GLY A 207 -16.22 10.48 0.94
CA GLY A 207 -17.06 10.50 -0.25
C GLY A 207 -16.80 9.32 -1.18
N MET A 208 -15.52 9.02 -1.47
CA MET A 208 -15.14 7.89 -2.34
C MET A 208 -15.50 6.54 -1.73
N VAL A 209 -15.33 6.39 -0.42
CA VAL A 209 -15.75 5.20 0.33
C VAL A 209 -17.26 5.02 0.24
N SER A 210 -18.04 6.08 0.45
CA SER A 210 -19.50 6.04 0.34
C SER A 210 -19.96 5.56 -1.04
N LEU A 211 -19.37 6.10 -2.12
CA LEU A 211 -19.65 5.67 -3.48
C LEU A 211 -19.31 4.20 -3.73
N ALA A 212 -18.14 3.74 -3.25
CA ALA A 212 -17.72 2.34 -3.38
C ALA A 212 -18.65 1.38 -2.63
N VAL A 213 -19.02 1.71 -1.39
CA VAL A 213 -19.95 0.89 -0.59
C VAL A 213 -21.34 0.85 -1.23
N GLN A 214 -21.83 1.97 -1.75
CA GLN A 214 -23.14 2.04 -2.41
C GLN A 214 -23.18 1.20 -3.71
N ALA A 215 -22.09 1.20 -4.47
CA ALA A 215 -21.95 0.33 -5.63
C ALA A 215 -22.02 -1.15 -5.23
N VAL A 216 -21.32 -1.53 -4.15
CA VAL A 216 -21.35 -2.90 -3.63
C VAL A 216 -22.72 -3.28 -3.07
N ASP A 217 -23.41 -2.38 -2.36
CA ASP A 217 -24.79 -2.59 -1.87
C ASP A 217 -25.72 -2.99 -3.02
N THR A 218 -25.65 -2.24 -4.13
CA THR A 218 -26.48 -2.47 -5.31
C THR A 218 -26.15 -3.81 -5.98
N VAL A 219 -24.86 -4.16 -6.06
CA VAL A 219 -24.41 -5.45 -6.61
C VAL A 219 -24.89 -6.61 -5.73
N LEU A 220 -24.78 -6.49 -4.41
CA LEU A 220 -25.15 -7.55 -3.47
C LEU A 220 -26.65 -7.85 -3.51
N ARG A 221 -27.50 -6.82 -3.62
CA ARG A 221 -28.96 -6.98 -3.80
C ARG A 221 -29.31 -7.82 -5.02
N LYS A 222 -28.52 -7.72 -6.09
CA LYS A 222 -28.79 -8.38 -7.38
C LYS A 222 -28.17 -9.78 -7.48
N VAL A 223 -26.99 -9.99 -6.90
CA VAL A 223 -26.26 -11.26 -7.00
C VAL A 223 -26.71 -12.27 -5.95
N ASN A 224 -26.91 -11.85 -4.70
CA ASN A 224 -27.27 -12.77 -3.62
C ASN A 224 -28.21 -12.11 -2.58
N PRO A 225 -29.53 -12.17 -2.79
CA PRO A 225 -30.51 -11.54 -1.91
C PRO A 225 -30.58 -12.20 -0.52
N ALA A 226 -30.23 -13.48 -0.40
CA ALA A 226 -30.18 -14.16 0.90
C ALA A 226 -29.06 -13.59 1.79
N LEU A 227 -27.91 -13.32 1.17
CA LEU A 227 -26.75 -12.72 1.82
C LEU A 227 -27.04 -11.25 2.20
N PHE A 228 -27.67 -10.50 1.30
CA PHE A 228 -28.13 -9.14 1.58
C PHE A 228 -29.11 -9.07 2.77
N LYS A 229 -30.08 -9.99 2.88
CA LYS A 229 -31.04 -10.03 3.99
C LYS A 229 -30.35 -10.31 5.35
N ALA A 230 -29.26 -11.08 5.35
CA ALA A 230 -28.46 -11.32 6.55
C ALA A 230 -27.54 -10.14 6.92
N PHE A 231 -27.19 -9.29 5.94
CA PHE A 231 -26.18 -8.24 6.08
C PHE A 231 -26.69 -6.80 6.02
N GLY A 232 -27.98 -6.57 5.75
CA GLY A 232 -28.54 -5.24 5.46
C GLY A 232 -28.19 -4.15 6.48
N VAL A 233 -28.11 -4.49 7.78
CA VAL A 233 -27.71 -3.53 8.83
C VAL A 233 -26.20 -3.25 8.82
N TYR A 234 -25.38 -4.22 8.44
CA TYR A 234 -23.92 -4.07 8.44
C TYR A 234 -23.39 -3.29 7.25
N LEU A 235 -24.14 -3.21 6.13
CA LEU A 235 -23.76 -2.43 4.94
C LEU A 235 -23.61 -0.93 5.23
N VAL A 236 -24.50 -0.37 6.04
CA VAL A 236 -24.36 1.03 6.53
C VAL A 236 -23.17 1.16 7.48
N LEU A 237 -22.93 0.13 8.30
CA LEU A 237 -21.80 0.09 9.24
C LEU A 237 -20.43 -0.03 8.55
N VAL A 238 -20.40 -0.45 7.27
CA VAL A 238 -19.19 -0.49 6.44
C VAL A 238 -18.73 0.93 6.11
N ILE A 239 -19.64 1.84 5.78
CA ILE A 239 -19.31 3.22 5.41
C ILE A 239 -18.58 3.94 6.54
N ALA A 240 -19.04 3.73 7.78
CA ALA A 240 -18.47 4.33 8.98
C ALA A 240 -17.33 3.50 9.60
N ASN A 241 -16.78 2.51 8.88
CA ASN A 241 -15.73 1.67 9.43
C ASN A 241 -14.36 2.35 9.33
N CYS A 242 -13.67 2.45 10.47
CA CYS A 242 -12.35 3.07 10.56
C CYS A 242 -11.29 2.41 9.66
N ILE A 243 -11.36 1.10 9.42
CA ILE A 243 -10.38 0.40 8.57
C ILE A 243 -10.47 0.86 7.12
N ILE A 244 -11.68 1.11 6.62
CA ILE A 244 -11.92 1.47 5.22
C ILE A 244 -11.45 2.90 4.95
N LEU A 245 -11.54 3.80 5.93
CA LEU A 245 -10.98 5.15 5.83
C LEU A 245 -9.45 5.17 6.02
N ALA A 246 -8.93 4.33 6.93
CA ALA A 246 -7.52 4.31 7.26
C ALA A 246 -6.62 3.87 6.09
N VAL A 247 -7.10 2.98 5.21
CA VAL A 247 -6.33 2.50 4.06
C VAL A 247 -6.04 3.62 3.05
N PRO A 248 -7.03 4.37 2.51
CA PRO A 248 -6.79 5.56 1.68
C PRO A 248 -5.97 6.65 2.36
N LEU A 249 -6.09 6.80 3.68
CA LEU A 249 -5.29 7.79 4.41
C LEU A 249 -3.81 7.37 4.49
N THR A 250 -3.54 6.10 4.82
CA THR A 250 -2.18 5.54 4.85
C THR A 250 -1.54 5.59 3.47
N LEU A 251 -2.34 5.36 2.43
CA LEU A 251 -1.94 5.48 1.04
C LEU A 251 -1.46 6.89 0.69
N ALA A 252 -2.24 7.91 1.07
CA ALA A 252 -1.90 9.30 0.82
C ALA A 252 -0.65 9.71 1.62
N SER A 253 -0.57 9.35 2.90
CA SER A 253 0.59 9.66 3.75
C SER A 253 1.90 9.04 3.27
N ASN A 254 1.86 7.83 2.69
CA ASN A 254 3.05 7.13 2.21
C ASN A 254 3.37 7.42 0.72
N GLU A 255 2.53 8.20 0.03
CA GLU A 255 2.61 8.46 -1.41
C GLU A 255 2.86 7.20 -2.26
N TYR A 256 2.08 6.16 -2.02
CA TYR A 256 2.19 4.91 -2.76
C TYR A 256 1.76 5.06 -4.24
N SER A 257 2.41 4.31 -5.12
CA SER A 257 2.03 4.14 -6.53
C SER A 257 0.81 3.23 -6.68
N ALA A 258 0.12 3.27 -7.82
CA ALA A 258 -1.13 2.53 -8.06
C ALA A 258 -1.09 1.05 -7.64
N TRP A 259 0.05 0.38 -7.89
CA TRP A 259 0.21 -1.04 -7.62
C TRP A 259 0.58 -1.32 -6.16
N GLU A 260 1.37 -0.44 -5.53
CA GLU A 260 1.59 -0.46 -4.09
C GLU A 260 0.24 -0.24 -3.35
N SER A 261 -0.61 0.68 -3.85
CA SER A 261 -1.97 0.93 -3.36
C SER A 261 -2.85 -0.32 -3.40
N LEU A 262 -2.83 -1.01 -4.55
CA LEU A 262 -3.65 -2.21 -4.77
C LEU A 262 -3.22 -3.33 -3.82
N MET A 263 -1.91 -3.56 -3.68
CA MET A 263 -1.38 -4.60 -2.79
C MET A 263 -1.63 -4.27 -1.32
N LEU A 264 -1.51 -3.00 -0.91
CA LEU A 264 -1.85 -2.57 0.44
C LEU A 264 -3.34 -2.81 0.73
N ALA A 265 -4.23 -2.45 -0.18
CA ALA A 265 -5.68 -2.63 0.00
C ALA A 265 -6.08 -4.11 0.01
N LEU A 266 -5.47 -4.93 -0.85
CA LEU A 266 -5.65 -6.38 -0.83
C LEU A 266 -5.12 -6.99 0.47
N GLY A 267 -3.94 -6.58 0.94
CA GLY A 267 -3.35 -7.04 2.19
C GLY A 267 -4.19 -6.67 3.40
N ALA A 268 -4.67 -5.42 3.47
CA ALA A 268 -5.56 -4.95 4.52
C ALA A 268 -6.90 -5.71 4.53
N GLY A 269 -7.48 -5.96 3.35
CA GLY A 269 -8.75 -6.68 3.24
C GLY A 269 -8.64 -8.17 3.58
N THR A 270 -7.63 -8.83 3.04
CA THR A 270 -7.33 -10.23 3.38
C THR A 270 -6.94 -10.40 4.85
N GLY A 271 -6.20 -9.45 5.43
CA GLY A 271 -5.89 -9.40 6.86
C GLY A 271 -7.15 -9.25 7.73
N PHE A 272 -8.11 -8.44 7.30
CA PHE A 272 -9.42 -8.32 7.96
C PHE A 272 -10.25 -9.61 7.86
N LEU A 273 -10.26 -10.25 6.70
CA LEU A 273 -10.92 -11.55 6.50
C LEU A 273 -10.29 -12.64 7.37
N LEU A 274 -8.96 -12.69 7.45
CA LEU A 274 -8.23 -13.61 8.32
C LEU A 274 -8.60 -13.38 9.78
N ALA A 275 -8.59 -12.13 10.23
CA ALA A 275 -8.98 -11.78 11.60
C ALA A 275 -10.41 -12.22 11.92
N LEU A 276 -11.37 -11.94 11.04
CA LEU A 276 -12.76 -12.37 11.19
C LEU A 276 -12.91 -13.89 11.25
N PHE A 277 -12.18 -14.61 10.40
CA PHE A 277 -12.19 -16.06 10.36
C PHE A 277 -11.66 -16.68 11.65
N LEU A 278 -10.52 -16.18 12.15
CA LEU A 278 -9.93 -16.61 13.42
C LEU A 278 -10.89 -16.35 14.58
N MET A 279 -11.46 -15.15 14.64
CA MET A 279 -12.39 -14.77 15.69
C MET A 279 -13.67 -15.60 15.68
N SER A 280 -14.22 -15.86 14.49
CA SER A 280 -15.42 -16.69 14.38
C SER A 280 -15.15 -18.13 14.79
N SER A 281 -13.96 -18.67 14.47
CA SER A 281 -13.56 -20.02 14.86
C SER A 281 -13.35 -20.12 16.38
N ALA A 282 -12.77 -19.09 16.99
CA ALA A 282 -12.62 -19.01 18.45
C ALA A 282 -13.97 -18.89 19.15
N ARG A 283 -14.89 -18.06 18.63
CA ARG A 283 -16.24 -17.88 19.18
C ARG A 283 -17.06 -19.16 19.15
N GLU A 284 -17.00 -19.92 18.07
CA GLU A 284 -17.69 -21.22 17.95
C GLU A 284 -17.19 -22.21 19.03
N ARG A 285 -15.90 -22.18 19.36
CA ARG A 285 -15.37 -22.98 20.48
C ARG A 285 -15.77 -22.45 21.86
N LEU A 286 -15.82 -21.13 22.04
CA LEU A 286 -16.24 -20.52 23.30
C LEU A 286 -17.71 -20.81 23.64
N GLU A 287 -18.57 -20.97 22.63
CA GLU A 287 -19.98 -21.35 22.83
C GLU A 287 -20.14 -22.75 23.46
N LEU A 288 -19.18 -23.64 23.22
CA LEU A 288 -19.15 -25.00 23.80
C LEU A 288 -18.42 -25.06 25.15
N ALA A 289 -17.74 -23.98 25.56
CA ALA A 289 -16.94 -23.94 26.78
C ALA A 289 -17.77 -23.51 27.99
N ASP A 290 -17.40 -23.99 29.18
CA ASP A 290 -18.01 -23.56 30.44
C ASP A 290 -17.50 -22.18 30.85
N ILE A 291 -18.16 -21.14 30.31
CA ILE A 291 -17.95 -19.74 30.67
C ILE A 291 -18.98 -19.29 31.73
N PRO A 292 -18.53 -18.60 32.80
CA PRO A 292 -19.42 -18.02 33.81
C PRO A 292 -20.42 -17.04 33.16
N GLN A 293 -21.66 -17.02 33.66
CA GLN A 293 -22.78 -16.35 33.00
C GLN A 293 -22.51 -14.86 32.70
N THR A 294 -21.79 -14.16 33.58
CA THR A 294 -21.45 -12.74 33.44
C THR A 294 -20.55 -12.43 32.24
N TYR A 295 -19.71 -13.39 31.82
CA TYR A 295 -18.75 -13.19 30.73
C TYR A 295 -19.27 -13.68 29.36
N ARG A 296 -20.44 -14.31 29.30
CA ARG A 296 -20.97 -14.88 28.05
C ARG A 296 -21.24 -13.80 27.00
N GLY A 297 -20.88 -14.09 25.75
CA GLY A 297 -21.14 -13.23 24.60
C GLY A 297 -20.03 -12.20 24.34
N LEU A 298 -20.35 -10.91 24.46
CA LEU A 298 -19.45 -9.82 24.07
C LEU A 298 -18.22 -9.67 25.01
N PRO A 299 -18.34 -9.79 26.35
CA PRO A 299 -17.18 -9.61 27.24
C PRO A 299 -16.05 -10.61 26.96
N ILE A 300 -16.35 -11.90 26.88
CA ILE A 300 -15.35 -12.93 26.52
C ILE A 300 -14.78 -12.72 25.10
N ALA A 301 -15.57 -12.15 24.19
CA ALA A 301 -15.07 -11.80 22.86
C ALA A 301 -14.01 -10.69 22.90
N PHE A 302 -14.15 -9.70 23.79
CA PHE A 302 -13.10 -8.68 23.98
C PHE A 302 -11.83 -9.28 24.58
N VAL A 303 -11.96 -10.16 25.58
CA VAL A 303 -10.81 -10.86 26.18
C VAL A 303 -10.07 -11.68 25.13
N THR A 304 -10.79 -12.46 24.33
CA THR A 304 -10.18 -13.28 23.27
C THR A 304 -9.59 -12.46 22.14
N ALA A 305 -10.21 -11.34 21.75
CA ALA A 305 -9.62 -10.39 20.81
C ALA A 305 -8.31 -9.80 21.35
N GLY A 306 -8.24 -9.50 22.65
CA GLY A 306 -7.01 -9.05 23.32
C GLY A 306 -5.90 -10.11 23.29
N LEU A 307 -6.24 -11.38 23.55
CA LEU A 307 -5.29 -12.50 23.42
C LEU A 307 -4.78 -12.66 21.98
N PHE A 308 -5.66 -12.51 20.99
CA PHE A 308 -5.24 -12.46 19.59
C PHE A 308 -4.33 -11.27 19.30
N ALA A 309 -4.63 -10.09 19.82
CA ALA A 309 -3.78 -8.91 19.65
C ALA A 309 -2.36 -9.14 20.22
N LEU A 310 -2.25 -9.76 21.40
CA LEU A 310 -0.96 -10.14 21.99
C LEU A 310 -0.21 -11.15 21.12
N ALA A 311 -0.89 -12.17 20.59
CA ALA A 311 -0.28 -13.14 19.69
C ALA A 311 0.21 -12.50 18.39
N PHE A 312 -0.56 -11.56 17.82
CA PHE A 312 -0.19 -10.86 16.59
C PHE A 312 0.91 -9.81 16.79
N MET A 313 1.02 -9.22 17.99
CA MET A 313 2.14 -8.34 18.33
C MET A 313 3.48 -9.06 18.24
N GLY A 314 3.54 -10.39 18.43
CA GLY A 314 4.74 -11.19 18.20
C GLY A 314 5.25 -11.16 16.75
N PHE A 315 4.39 -10.88 15.76
CA PHE A 315 4.80 -10.73 14.35
C PHE A 315 5.32 -9.33 14.02
N SER A 316 5.19 -8.34 14.91
CA SER A 316 5.61 -6.96 14.64
C SER A 316 7.12 -6.81 14.43
N GLY A 317 7.93 -7.71 14.99
CA GLY A 317 9.38 -7.77 14.77
C GLY A 317 9.80 -8.48 13.47
N LEU A 318 8.85 -9.04 12.72
CA LEU A 318 9.14 -9.83 11.53
C LEU A 318 9.34 -8.88 10.34
N ALA A 319 10.60 -8.59 10.00
CA ALA A 319 10.95 -7.88 8.78
C ALA A 319 11.03 -8.87 7.62
N ILE A 320 10.07 -8.80 6.70
CA ILE A 320 10.14 -9.53 5.43
C ILE A 320 10.83 -8.60 4.43
N PHE A 321 12.15 -8.80 4.32
CA PHE A 321 13.12 -8.09 3.47
C PHE A 321 13.65 -6.73 3.97
#